data_AF-V2Z9I9-F1
#
_entry.id   AF-V2Z9I9-F1
#
_cell.length_a   1.000
_cell.length_b   1.000
_cell.length_c   1.000
_cell.angle_alpha   90.00
_cell.angle_beta   90.00
_cell.angle_gamma   90.00
#
_symmetry.space_group_name_H-M   'P 1'
#
loop_
_entity.id
_entity.type
_entity.pdbx_description
1 polymer ?
#
loop_
_entity_poly.entity_id
_entity_poly.type
_entity_poly.pdbx_seq_one_letter_code
_entity_poly.pdbx_strand_id
1 'polypeptide(L)'
;MKAGIMIKIEKHERYSTMVEKFEGMKFVINLPLDWKLDETSLKSSEWNWPVKLLEEIQEFIKLGKITAEEGGIFEKEGGETLSYDTKLTGFILFKPVLQGSDKDSLQLIPLYKEEISFARRLGWRRLRNMFKYLTPEELNLISTDRYNIITDIDGRRNSF
;
A
#
# COMPACT_ATOMS: atom_id res chain seq x y z
N MET A 1 16.65 1.29 -11.63
CA MET A 1 17.18 0.85 -10.32
C MET A 1 18.20 1.88 -9.86
N LYS A 2 17.90 2.63 -8.79
CA LYS A 2 18.91 3.46 -8.12
C LYS A 2 19.96 2.53 -7.50
N ALA A 3 21.24 2.89 -7.59
CA ALA A 3 22.32 2.07 -7.04
C ALA A 3 22.09 1.85 -5.52
N GLY A 4 21.87 0.60 -5.11
CA GLY A 4 21.76 0.21 -3.70
C GLY A 4 20.39 -0.28 -3.22
N ILE A 5 19.31 -0.14 -4.00
CA ILE A 5 17.98 -0.69 -3.66
C ILE A 5 17.82 -2.06 -4.33
N MET A 6 17.51 -3.10 -3.54
CA MET A 6 17.34 -4.47 -4.03
C MET A 6 15.98 -5.00 -3.59
N ILE A 7 14.95 -4.71 -4.39
CA ILE A 7 13.61 -5.24 -4.17
C ILE A 7 13.61 -6.73 -4.48
N LYS A 8 13.29 -7.54 -3.47
CA LYS A 8 13.08 -8.98 -3.63
C LYS A 8 11.63 -9.24 -4.00
N ILE A 9 11.40 -10.10 -5.00
CA ILE A 9 10.06 -10.56 -5.38
C ILE A 9 9.88 -11.99 -4.90
N GLU A 10 8.88 -12.22 -4.08
CA GLU A 10 8.46 -13.54 -3.58
C GLU A 10 7.14 -13.90 -4.26
N LYS A 11 7.10 -15.05 -4.96
CA LYS A 11 5.89 -15.51 -5.63
C LYS A 11 5.14 -16.50 -4.75
N HIS A 12 3.83 -16.30 -4.62
CA HIS A 12 2.91 -17.19 -3.92
C HIS A 12 1.89 -17.76 -4.92
N GLU A 13 1.11 -18.74 -4.48
CA GLU A 13 0.10 -19.39 -5.33
C GLU A 13 -0.95 -18.40 -5.87
N ARG A 14 -1.27 -17.33 -5.11
CA ARG A 14 -2.37 -16.40 -5.40
C ARG A 14 -1.97 -14.94 -5.54
N TYR A 15 -0.71 -14.60 -5.30
CA TYR A 15 -0.21 -13.21 -5.34
C TYR A 15 1.33 -13.21 -5.40
N SER A 16 1.92 -12.05 -5.65
CA SER A 16 3.35 -11.83 -5.47
C SER A 16 3.59 -10.78 -4.39
N THR A 17 4.64 -10.92 -3.61
CA THR A 17 5.07 -9.94 -2.61
C THR A 17 6.39 -9.32 -3.04
N MET A 18 6.41 -8.00 -3.13
CA MET A 18 7.66 -7.24 -3.23
C MET A 18 8.11 -6.86 -1.83
N VAL A 19 9.40 -7.03 -1.55
CA VAL A 19 10.00 -6.80 -0.25
C VAL A 19 11.21 -5.89 -0.40
N GLU A 20 11.22 -4.81 0.37
CA GLU A 20 12.35 -3.91 0.53
C GLU A 20 12.79 -3.89 1.99
N LYS A 21 14.10 -3.92 2.24
CA LYS A 21 14.64 -3.95 3.59
C LYS A 21 15.34 -2.64 3.91
N PHE A 22 14.96 -2.02 5.01
CA PHE A 22 15.56 -0.77 5.46
C PHE A 22 15.60 -0.71 6.98
N GLU A 23 16.77 -0.42 7.55
CA GLU A 23 16.99 -0.28 9.01
C GLU A 23 16.44 -1.46 9.86
N GLY A 24 16.57 -2.68 9.36
CA GLY A 24 16.10 -3.90 10.06
C GLY A 24 14.61 -4.20 9.85
N MET A 25 13.85 -3.28 9.25
CA MET A 25 12.45 -3.47 8.88
C MET A 25 12.31 -3.99 7.44
N LYS A 26 11.26 -4.78 7.20
CA LYS A 26 10.81 -5.22 5.88
C LYS A 26 9.56 -4.43 5.50
N PHE A 27 9.63 -3.70 4.41
CA PHE A 27 8.50 -3.07 3.77
C PHE A 27 7.99 -3.96 2.67
N VAL A 28 6.68 -4.23 2.66
CA VAL A 28 6.09 -5.15 1.70
C VAL A 28 4.92 -4.52 0.95
N ILE A 29 4.78 -4.96 -0.29
CA ILE A 29 3.62 -4.70 -1.13
C ILE A 29 3.20 -6.03 -1.74
N ASN A 30 1.91 -6.36 -1.65
CA ASN A 30 1.39 -7.53 -2.35
C ASN A 30 0.69 -7.10 -3.63
N LEU A 31 0.93 -7.87 -4.68
CA LEU A 31 0.46 -7.65 -6.02
C LEU A 31 -0.40 -8.85 -6.45
N PRO A 32 -1.50 -8.62 -7.18
CA PRO A 32 -2.26 -9.71 -7.78
C PRO A 32 -1.42 -10.45 -8.83
N LEU A 33 -1.81 -11.68 -9.18
CA LEU A 33 -1.02 -12.55 -10.09
C LEU A 33 -0.87 -11.99 -11.50
N ASP A 34 -1.84 -11.21 -11.95
CA ASP A 34 -1.87 -10.55 -13.25
C ASP A 34 -1.00 -9.28 -13.29
N TRP A 35 -0.41 -8.87 -12.16
CA TRP A 35 0.52 -7.75 -12.14
C TRP A 35 1.79 -8.06 -12.93
N LYS A 36 2.07 -7.24 -13.95
CA LYS A 36 3.21 -7.47 -14.84
C LYS A 36 4.51 -6.99 -14.21
N LEU A 37 5.43 -7.92 -13.99
CA LEU A 37 6.73 -7.69 -13.35
C LEU A 37 7.93 -7.91 -14.30
N ASP A 38 7.67 -8.10 -15.60
CA ASP A 38 8.73 -8.21 -16.60
C ASP A 38 9.39 -6.84 -16.88
N GLU A 39 10.63 -6.86 -17.37
CA GLU A 39 11.43 -5.64 -17.60
C GLU A 39 10.74 -4.63 -18.53
N THR A 40 9.93 -5.10 -19.48
CA THR A 40 9.24 -4.21 -20.43
C THR A 40 8.08 -3.51 -19.75
N SER A 41 7.24 -4.26 -19.01
CA SER A 41 6.10 -3.69 -18.28
C SER A 41 6.54 -2.71 -17.20
N LEU A 42 7.65 -2.97 -16.52
CA LEU A 42 8.22 -2.04 -15.51
C LEU A 42 8.75 -0.72 -16.09
N LYS A 43 8.85 -0.57 -17.41
CA LYS A 43 9.12 0.73 -18.05
C LYS A 43 7.87 1.62 -18.13
N SER A 44 6.67 1.02 -18.06
CA SER A 44 5.39 1.74 -18.04
C SER A 44 5.05 2.25 -16.64
N SER A 45 4.44 3.42 -16.56
CA SER A 45 3.91 3.98 -15.30
C SER A 45 2.79 3.13 -14.70
N GLU A 46 2.07 2.37 -15.53
CA GLU A 46 0.94 1.52 -15.13
C GLU A 46 1.36 0.43 -14.14
N TRP A 47 2.49 -0.23 -14.41
CA TRP A 47 2.94 -1.40 -13.67
C TRP A 47 4.03 -1.08 -12.64
N ASN A 48 4.76 0.01 -12.84
CA ASN A 48 5.96 0.33 -12.08
C ASN A 48 5.68 1.15 -10.81
N TRP A 49 4.50 1.76 -10.64
CA TRP A 49 4.25 2.61 -9.48
C TRP A 49 4.38 1.88 -8.13
N PRO A 50 4.03 0.59 -7.96
CA PRO A 50 4.26 -0.10 -6.70
C PRO A 50 5.74 -0.28 -6.38
N VAL A 51 6.55 -0.56 -7.41
CA VAL A 51 8.01 -0.67 -7.28
C VAL A 51 8.58 0.68 -6.85
N LYS A 52 8.22 1.76 -7.56
CA LYS A 52 8.65 3.13 -7.20
C LYS A 52 8.24 3.51 -5.77
N LEU A 53 7.01 3.20 -5.38
CA LEU A 53 6.52 3.47 -4.03
C LEU A 53 7.38 2.77 -2.97
N LEU A 54 7.76 1.53 -3.24
CA LEU A 54 8.61 0.74 -2.36
C LEU A 54 10.07 1.23 -2.37
N GLU A 55 10.60 1.68 -3.52
CA GLU A 55 11.94 2.32 -3.59
C GLU A 55 11.98 3.65 -2.81
N GLU A 56 10.88 4.41 -2.81
CA GLU A 56 10.78 5.74 -2.18
C GLU A 56 10.61 5.68 -0.66
N ILE A 57 10.17 4.55 -0.09
CA ILE A 57 9.89 4.43 1.35
C ILE A 57 11.09 4.81 2.22
N GLN A 58 12.30 4.41 1.81
CA GLN A 58 13.52 4.73 2.56
C GLN A 58 13.75 6.24 2.62
N GLU A 59 13.53 6.93 1.51
CA GLU A 59 13.70 8.37 1.43
C GLU A 59 12.64 9.09 2.25
N PHE A 60 11.39 8.61 2.22
CA PHE A 60 10.32 9.15 3.05
C PHE A 60 10.62 9.02 4.54
N ILE A 61 11.19 7.89 4.98
CA ILE A 61 11.60 7.67 6.37
C ILE A 61 12.76 8.59 6.75
N LYS A 62 13.83 8.64 5.92
CA LYS A 62 15.01 9.50 6.17
C LYS A 62 14.65 10.99 6.27
N LEU A 63 13.72 11.44 5.45
CA LEU A 63 13.22 12.82 5.46
C LEU A 63 12.18 13.09 6.56
N GLY A 64 11.81 12.09 7.37
CA GLY A 64 10.79 12.22 8.41
C GLY A 64 9.38 12.44 7.87
N LYS A 65 9.11 12.14 6.59
CA LYS A 65 7.78 12.24 5.97
C LYS A 65 6.83 11.14 6.46
N ILE A 66 7.38 10.04 6.95
CA ILE A 66 6.62 8.93 7.53
C ILE A 66 7.45 8.24 8.62
N THR A 67 6.79 7.80 9.68
CA THR A 67 7.39 6.96 10.72
C THR A 67 7.24 5.49 10.33
N ALA A 68 8.33 4.72 10.43
CA ALA A 68 8.39 3.28 10.14
C ALA A 68 7.69 2.41 11.21
N GLU A 69 6.42 2.70 11.48
CA GLU A 69 5.63 1.99 12.48
C GLU A 69 4.19 1.77 12.00
N GLU A 70 3.48 0.89 12.71
CA GLU A 70 2.11 0.57 12.39
C GLU A 70 1.20 1.79 12.58
N GLY A 71 0.53 2.21 11.50
CA GLY A 71 -0.28 3.42 11.45
C GLY A 71 0.43 4.65 10.88
N GLY A 72 1.71 4.54 10.51
CA GLY A 72 2.41 5.58 9.75
C GLY A 72 1.70 5.84 8.41
N ILE A 73 1.38 7.11 8.13
CA ILE A 73 0.64 7.52 6.92
C ILE A 73 1.49 8.49 6.11
N PHE A 74 1.59 8.21 4.82
CA PHE A 74 2.12 9.14 3.83
C PHE A 74 1.00 9.55 2.85
N GLU A 75 1.00 10.83 2.45
CA GLU A 75 0.13 11.36 1.40
C GLU A 75 0.99 12.23 0.49
N LYS A 76 0.78 12.13 -0.83
CA LYS A 76 1.40 13.04 -1.77
C LYS A 76 0.87 14.46 -1.59
N GLU A 77 1.75 15.43 -1.82
CA GLU A 77 1.39 16.85 -1.79
C GLU A 77 0.43 17.20 -2.94
N GLY A 78 -0.34 18.28 -2.77
CA GLY A 78 -1.25 18.77 -3.83
C GLY A 78 -2.43 17.86 -4.18
N GLY A 79 -2.59 16.71 -3.52
CA GLY A 79 -3.62 15.72 -3.87
C GLY A 79 -3.28 14.87 -5.09
N GLU A 80 -1.99 14.80 -5.45
CA GLU A 80 -1.51 13.91 -6.51
C GLU A 80 -1.80 12.45 -6.19
N THR A 81 -2.02 11.65 -7.24
CA THR A 81 -2.27 10.22 -7.12
C THR A 81 -0.96 9.42 -7.18
N LEU A 82 -0.99 8.19 -6.67
CA LEU A 82 0.15 7.27 -6.72
C LEU A 82 0.48 6.85 -8.16
N SER A 83 -0.55 6.73 -9.00
CA SER A 83 -0.47 6.43 -10.44
C SER A 83 -1.54 7.20 -11.21
N TYR A 84 -1.38 7.33 -12.52
CA TYR A 84 -2.28 8.09 -13.39
C TYR A 84 -3.69 7.49 -13.53
N ASP A 85 -3.83 6.19 -13.28
CA ASP A 85 -5.02 5.38 -13.45
C ASP A 85 -5.75 5.07 -12.13
N THR A 86 -5.35 5.71 -11.03
CA THR A 86 -5.97 5.51 -9.72
C THR A 86 -6.27 6.84 -9.03
N LYS A 87 -7.22 6.82 -8.07
CA LYS A 87 -7.51 7.94 -7.18
C LYS A 87 -6.81 7.82 -5.81
N LEU A 88 -5.98 6.79 -5.62
CA LEU A 88 -5.18 6.61 -4.41
C LEU A 88 -4.13 7.73 -4.32
N THR A 89 -4.05 8.44 -3.20
CA THR A 89 -3.17 9.62 -3.03
C THR A 89 -2.03 9.38 -2.03
N GLY A 90 -2.03 8.25 -1.35
CA GLY A 90 -1.05 7.93 -0.32
C GLY A 90 -1.16 6.50 0.14
N PHE A 91 -0.58 6.18 1.29
CA PHE A 91 -0.63 4.85 1.87
C PHE A 91 -0.50 4.89 3.40
N ILE A 92 -0.84 3.77 4.02
CA ILE A 92 -0.63 3.50 5.45
C ILE A 92 0.19 2.23 5.65
N LEU A 93 1.03 2.22 6.69
CA LEU A 93 1.85 1.08 7.06
C LEU A 93 1.15 0.21 8.10
N PHE A 94 0.74 -1.01 7.74
CA PHE A 94 0.11 -1.98 8.63
C PHE A 94 0.90 -3.28 8.72
N LYS A 95 0.74 -4.06 9.79
CA LYS A 95 1.32 -5.40 9.81
C LYS A 95 0.73 -6.26 8.69
N PRO A 96 1.57 -6.99 7.92
CA PRO A 96 1.08 -7.84 6.85
C PRO A 96 0.18 -8.94 7.43
N VAL A 97 -1.00 -9.12 6.83
CA VAL A 97 -1.94 -10.17 7.26
C VAL A 97 -1.67 -11.47 6.50
N LEU A 98 -1.33 -11.38 5.21
CA LEU A 98 -1.16 -12.54 4.33
C LEU A 98 0.15 -13.32 4.59
N GLN A 99 1.23 -12.64 4.96
CA GLN A 99 2.54 -13.24 5.24
C GLN A 99 2.68 -13.74 6.69
N GLY A 100 1.67 -13.51 7.53
CA GLY A 100 1.73 -13.71 8.97
C GLY A 100 2.37 -12.52 9.69
N SER A 101 2.20 -12.49 11.03
CA SER A 101 2.69 -11.38 11.87
C SER A 101 4.19 -11.49 12.15
N ASP A 102 5.02 -11.27 11.11
CA ASP A 102 6.43 -10.95 11.32
C ASP A 102 6.52 -9.59 12.02
N LYS A 103 7.24 -9.53 13.15
CA LYS A 103 7.31 -8.33 13.99
C LYS A 103 7.98 -7.17 13.26
N ASP A 104 8.91 -7.48 12.37
CA ASP A 104 9.74 -6.52 11.67
C ASP A 104 9.24 -6.26 10.24
N SER A 105 7.95 -6.51 9.98
CA SER A 105 7.35 -6.31 8.66
C SER A 105 6.18 -5.32 8.69
N LEU A 106 6.17 -4.41 7.72
CA LEU A 106 5.10 -3.45 7.47
C LEU A 106 4.69 -3.49 6.01
N GLN A 107 3.42 -3.72 5.77
CA GLN A 107 2.80 -3.64 4.47
C GLN A 107 2.34 -2.21 4.17
N LEU A 108 2.65 -1.74 2.96
CA LEU A 108 2.09 -0.51 2.42
C LEU A 108 0.71 -0.82 1.85
N ILE A 109 -0.31 -0.19 2.43
CA ILE A 109 -1.70 -0.27 1.96
C ILE A 109 -2.06 1.09 1.36
N PRO A 110 -2.19 1.19 0.02
CA PRO A 110 -2.58 2.43 -0.64
C PRO A 110 -3.93 2.94 -0.13
N LEU A 111 -4.08 4.26 0.04
CA LEU A 111 -5.28 4.93 0.55
C LEU A 111 -5.78 6.03 -0.38
N TYR A 112 -7.09 6.21 -0.39
CA TYR A 112 -7.74 7.40 -0.93
C TYR A 112 -7.58 8.59 0.01
N LYS A 113 -7.73 9.80 -0.53
CA LYS A 113 -7.65 11.05 0.24
C LYS A 113 -8.65 11.09 1.40
N GLU A 114 -9.86 10.57 1.19
CA GLU A 114 -10.92 10.54 2.20
C GLU A 114 -10.56 9.60 3.36
N GLU A 115 -9.93 8.46 3.06
CA GLU A 115 -9.45 7.50 4.07
C GLU A 115 -8.28 8.07 4.88
N ILE A 116 -7.34 8.74 4.22
CA ILE A 116 -6.23 9.47 4.88
C ILE A 116 -6.79 10.57 5.78
N SER A 117 -7.73 11.37 5.26
CA SER A 117 -8.38 12.44 6.01
C SER A 117 -9.14 11.88 7.23
N PHE A 118 -9.84 10.76 7.06
CA PHE A 118 -10.53 10.06 8.14
C PHE A 118 -9.53 9.57 9.20
N ALA A 119 -8.44 8.91 8.79
CA ALA A 119 -7.43 8.40 9.70
C ALA A 119 -6.72 9.49 10.49
N ARG A 120 -6.42 10.64 9.85
CA ARG A 120 -5.81 11.79 10.54
C ARG A 120 -6.78 12.48 11.50
N ARG A 121 -8.07 12.57 11.17
CA ARG A 121 -9.09 13.24 12.00
C ARG A 121 -9.59 12.37 13.16
N LEU A 122 -9.83 11.08 12.92
CA LEU A 122 -10.50 10.18 13.85
C LEU A 122 -9.60 9.05 14.37
N GLY A 123 -8.37 8.96 13.86
CA GLY A 123 -7.38 7.96 14.23
C GLY A 123 -7.35 6.77 13.28
N TRP A 124 -6.14 6.36 12.87
CA TRP A 124 -5.94 5.24 11.95
C TRP A 124 -6.46 3.89 12.48
N ARG A 125 -6.53 3.72 13.81
CA ARG A 125 -7.10 2.51 14.43
C ARG A 125 -8.59 2.36 14.09
N ARG A 126 -9.32 3.47 13.96
CA ARG A 126 -10.72 3.44 13.52
C ARG A 126 -10.82 3.07 12.04
N LEU A 127 -9.96 3.64 11.19
CA LEU A 127 -9.87 3.25 9.78
C LEU A 127 -9.60 1.74 9.64
N ARG A 128 -8.65 1.20 10.41
CA ARG A 128 -8.37 -0.25 10.44
C ARG A 128 -9.62 -1.06 10.78
N ASN A 129 -10.38 -0.64 11.78
CA ASN A 129 -11.60 -1.35 12.16
C ASN A 129 -12.66 -1.31 11.05
N MET A 130 -12.61 -0.32 10.16
CA MET A 130 -13.48 -0.28 8.99
C MET A 130 -13.03 -1.28 7.93
N PHE A 131 -11.74 -1.56 7.76
CA PHE A 131 -11.25 -2.52 6.75
C PHE A 131 -11.82 -3.94 6.88
N LYS A 132 -12.50 -4.28 7.97
CA LYS A 132 -13.35 -5.49 8.06
C LYS A 132 -14.45 -5.56 6.99
N TYR A 133 -14.78 -4.45 6.33
CA TYR A 133 -15.76 -4.41 5.22
C TYR A 133 -15.13 -4.69 3.85
N LEU A 134 -13.82 -4.89 3.79
CA LEU A 134 -13.08 -5.36 2.61
C LEU A 134 -12.74 -6.84 2.78
N THR A 135 -12.65 -7.58 1.69
CA THR A 135 -12.06 -8.91 1.72
C THR A 135 -10.55 -8.82 2.02
N PRO A 136 -9.93 -9.90 2.52
CA PRO A 136 -8.47 -9.93 2.67
C PRO A 136 -7.75 -9.56 1.38
N GLU A 137 -8.22 -10.01 0.21
CA GLU A 137 -7.64 -9.69 -1.09
C GLU A 137 -7.78 -8.20 -1.42
N GLU A 138 -8.97 -7.62 -1.25
CA GLU A 138 -9.24 -6.20 -1.52
C GLU A 138 -8.40 -5.25 -0.65
N LEU A 139 -8.11 -5.66 0.58
CA LEU A 139 -7.28 -4.88 1.49
C LEU A 139 -5.79 -5.08 1.22
N ASN A 140 -5.37 -6.32 1.03
CA ASN A 140 -3.95 -6.66 1.09
C ASN A 140 -3.29 -6.69 -0.29
N LEU A 141 -4.02 -6.81 -1.39
CA LEU A 141 -3.44 -6.73 -2.74
C LEU A 141 -3.61 -5.32 -3.29
N ILE A 142 -2.60 -4.85 -4.02
CA ILE A 142 -2.73 -3.60 -4.77
C ILE A 142 -3.82 -3.78 -5.82
N SER A 143 -4.76 -2.84 -5.82
CA SER A 143 -5.75 -2.64 -6.87
C SER A 143 -5.97 -1.13 -7.00
N THR A 144 -6.04 -0.66 -8.25
CA THR A 144 -6.26 0.76 -8.56
C THR A 144 -7.74 1.16 -8.43
N ASP A 145 -8.63 0.16 -8.37
CA ASP A 145 -10.09 0.24 -8.45
C ASP A 145 -10.82 -0.32 -7.21
N ARG A 146 -10.11 -0.55 -6.10
CA ARG A 146 -10.73 -1.02 -4.85
C ARG A 146 -11.77 -0.02 -4.32
N TYR A 147 -12.71 -0.49 -3.52
CA TYR A 147 -13.69 0.39 -2.89
C TYR A 147 -13.02 1.38 -1.92
N ASN A 148 -13.48 2.63 -1.96
CA ASN A 148 -13.16 3.62 -0.95
C ASN A 148 -14.05 3.39 0.27
N ILE A 149 -13.45 3.04 1.41
CA ILE A 149 -14.23 2.61 2.57
C ILE A 149 -14.96 3.74 3.30
N ILE A 150 -14.65 4.99 2.95
CA ILE A 150 -15.31 6.16 3.52
C ILE A 150 -16.49 6.60 2.66
N THR A 151 -16.36 6.58 1.33
CA THR A 151 -17.39 7.09 0.42
C THR A 151 -18.31 6.01 -0.14
N ASP A 152 -17.81 4.77 -0.29
CA ASP A 152 -18.54 3.72 -1.02
C ASP A 152 -19.23 2.73 -0.07
N ILE A 153 -19.02 2.87 1.24
CA ILE A 153 -19.54 1.94 2.26
C ILE A 153 -21.06 1.91 2.33
N ASP A 154 -21.73 3.00 1.93
CA ASP A 154 -23.18 3.09 1.89
C ASP A 154 -23.79 2.13 0.84
N GLY A 155 -23.01 1.71 -0.17
CA GLY A 155 -23.41 0.67 -1.12
C GLY A 155 -23.33 -0.75 -0.55
N ARG A 156 -22.38 -1.03 0.35
CA ARG A 156 -22.19 -2.37 0.96
C ARG A 156 -23.03 -2.58 2.22
N ARG A 157 -23.35 -1.53 2.98
CA ARG A 157 -24.23 -1.64 4.17
C ARG A 157 -25.67 -2.01 3.83
N ASN A 158 -26.13 -1.70 2.63
CA ASN A 158 -27.49 -2.00 2.16
C ASN A 158 -27.60 -3.35 1.42
N SER A 159 -26.55 -4.18 1.44
CA SER A 159 -26.48 -5.45 0.68
C SER A 159 -26.45 -6.70 1.57
N PHE A 160 -26.88 -6.62 2.83
CA PHE A 160 -27.07 -7.77 3.72
C PHE A 160 -28.49 -7.80 4.28
#